data_AF-A0A2M8CKM8-F1
#
_entry.id   AF-A0A2M8CKM8-F1
#
_cell.length_a   1.000
_cell.length_b   1.000
_cell.length_c   1.000
_cell.angle_alpha   90.00
_cell.angle_beta   90.00
_cell.angle_gamma   90.00
#
_symmetry.space_group_name_H-M   'P 1'
#
loop_
_entity.id
_entity.type
_entity.pdbx_description
1 polymer ?
#
loop_
_entity_poly.entity_id
_entity_poly.type
_entity_poly.pdbx_seq_one_letter_code
_entity_poly.pdbx_strand_id
1 'polypeptide(L)'
;MKRKISLIATALVLFVSMNLISQQEDSNNVRSTKGDAEVGTLPGNFAVSPYGAANYSVPIALPAGRGGMTPSLSLNYNSQRGNGIMGIGWNLGGLSAISRTGSTLYHDEVVDGIDYDSNDNLILDGQRLIAINTSSTETEYRTELETYSKIVGYGTLGSGHQYFKVWTKSGQILEYGNTENSRIQALDYNDDQRSDVLTWYINSVEDRLGNFTEFSYFESNGHGQITTIKYSGNKRTLDNAEYTIYFDYDNRSDVILNYISGGSIKVTDILESIRIKKGETNLKTYSFFYNEVGLNARLISVKLYAGDITSPFLSETIFEWGDNDHQLVSETRSSTEPNVDHFFVDFDGDGKTDIVDAYWEGYSQGGYDVKRYYSWNYSHRVSNGFSAPMQFTNQITPFFAYLMAGDFNGDGKTDILETGQGYLQGCDIFEFDIPNQDWYWIGNSDSPTVDYQIFPGDFNGDGITDILTWNPDNPTGAWEILCFDGFSHWKHFDNPQIASFDSWDGTDAYYHGIKIADFNGDGKSDIAEFEKQTNTQIYADYIIYYSNGIRSCRK
;
A
#
# COMPACT_ATOMS: atom_id res chain seq x y z
N MET A 1 -15.22 11.01 -56.24
CA MET A 1 -16.27 10.68 -55.25
C MET A 1 -15.69 11.00 -53.88
N LYS A 2 -16.07 12.14 -53.29
CA LYS A 2 -15.44 12.72 -52.09
C LYS A 2 -15.98 12.03 -50.83
N ARG A 3 -15.13 11.38 -50.04
CA ARG A 3 -15.45 10.97 -48.66
C ARG A 3 -15.26 12.19 -47.75
N LYS A 4 -16.35 12.68 -47.18
CA LYS A 4 -16.35 13.66 -46.08
C LYS A 4 -16.08 12.89 -44.79
N ILE A 5 -14.97 13.21 -44.12
CA ILE A 5 -14.76 12.90 -42.70
C ILE A 5 -15.18 14.15 -41.94
N SER A 6 -16.23 14.04 -41.14
CA SER A 6 -16.71 15.11 -40.27
C SER A 6 -16.01 14.94 -38.92
N LEU A 7 -14.89 15.63 -38.70
CA LEU A 7 -14.39 15.87 -37.35
C LEU A 7 -15.29 16.94 -36.73
N ILE A 8 -16.24 16.51 -35.90
CA ILE A 8 -16.87 17.41 -34.94
C ILE A 8 -15.85 17.59 -33.82
N ALA A 9 -15.01 18.61 -33.94
CA ALA A 9 -14.27 19.14 -32.81
C ALA A 9 -15.28 19.87 -31.93
N THR A 10 -15.95 19.14 -31.04
CA THR A 10 -16.63 19.77 -29.92
C THR A 10 -15.51 20.29 -29.01
N ALA A 11 -15.23 21.59 -29.12
CA ALA A 11 -14.46 22.30 -28.11
C ALA A 11 -15.24 22.18 -26.80
N LEU A 12 -14.89 21.19 -25.98
CA LEU A 12 -15.27 21.18 -24.59
C LEU A 12 -14.52 22.35 -23.95
N VAL A 13 -15.18 23.51 -23.92
CA VAL A 13 -14.79 24.59 -23.02
C VAL A 13 -15.04 24.04 -21.63
N LEU A 14 -14.00 23.41 -21.07
CA LEU A 14 -13.87 23.23 -19.64
C LEU A 14 -13.89 24.65 -19.06
N PHE A 15 -15.07 25.10 -18.66
CA PHE A 15 -15.18 26.04 -17.57
C PHE A 15 -14.67 25.30 -16.34
N VAL A 16 -13.35 25.24 -16.20
CA VAL A 16 -12.77 25.27 -14.87
C VAL A 16 -13.30 26.57 -14.32
N SER A 17 -14.28 26.51 -13.43
CA SER A 17 -14.45 27.56 -12.45
C SER A 17 -13.14 27.59 -11.68
N MET A 18 -12.17 28.33 -12.22
CA MET A 18 -11.18 28.98 -11.41
C MET A 18 -12.03 29.84 -10.48
N ASN A 19 -12.30 29.29 -9.29
CA ASN A 19 -12.25 30.15 -8.14
C ASN A 19 -10.84 30.72 -8.19
N LEU A 20 -10.72 31.88 -8.84
CA LEU A 20 -9.72 32.86 -8.53
C LEU A 20 -9.86 33.04 -7.02
N ILE A 21 -9.08 32.28 -6.26
CA ILE A 21 -8.51 32.82 -5.05
C ILE A 21 -7.63 33.94 -5.58
N SER A 22 -8.26 35.10 -5.83
CA SER A 22 -7.50 36.33 -5.85
C SER A 22 -6.73 36.30 -4.54
N GLN A 23 -5.43 36.45 -4.63
CA GLN A 23 -4.64 36.92 -3.51
C GLN A 23 -5.27 38.25 -3.12
N GLN A 24 -6.27 38.21 -2.24
CA GLN A 24 -6.75 39.39 -1.58
C GLN A 24 -5.55 39.76 -0.73
N GLU A 25 -4.76 40.72 -1.22
CA GLU A 25 -3.94 41.53 -0.34
C GLU A 25 -4.92 42.15 0.64
N ASP A 26 -5.13 41.43 1.74
CA ASP A 26 -5.82 41.96 2.87
C ASP A 26 -4.89 43.06 3.39
N SER A 27 -5.14 44.28 2.94
CA SER A 27 -4.38 45.49 3.26
C SER A 27 -4.44 45.88 4.74
N ASN A 28 -4.91 44.95 5.59
CA ASN A 28 -4.94 45.04 7.05
C ASN A 28 -4.07 43.97 7.74
N ASN A 29 -3.41 43.07 7.00
CA ASN A 29 -2.29 42.31 7.57
C ASN A 29 -1.05 43.20 7.55
N VAL A 30 -1.01 44.15 8.48
CA VAL A 30 0.28 44.53 9.06
C VAL A 30 0.92 43.20 9.44
N ARG A 31 1.98 42.79 8.71
CA ARG A 31 2.93 41.80 9.21
C ARG A 31 3.40 42.34 10.54
N SER A 32 2.70 41.95 11.60
CA SER A 32 3.13 42.15 12.96
C SER A 32 4.36 41.27 13.10
N THR A 33 5.53 41.83 12.78
CA THR A 33 6.83 41.33 13.25
C THR A 33 6.94 41.59 14.75
N LYS A 34 5.93 41.17 15.51
CA LYS A 34 5.91 41.25 16.96
C LYS A 34 6.00 39.83 17.48
N GLY A 35 7.21 39.31 17.40
CA GLY A 35 7.63 38.02 17.93
C GLY A 35 9.14 37.93 17.75
N ASP A 36 9.82 37.25 18.65
CA ASP A 36 11.29 37.17 18.81
C ASP A 36 12.05 36.53 17.62
N ALA A 37 11.48 36.53 16.41
CA ALA A 37 12.00 35.90 15.22
C ALA A 37 12.84 36.86 14.37
N GLU A 38 13.95 36.34 13.86
CA GLU A 38 14.86 37.03 12.93
C GLU A 38 14.25 37.12 11.52
N VAL A 39 14.74 38.10 10.75
CA VAL A 39 14.29 38.33 9.37
C VAL A 39 14.76 37.18 8.46
N GLY A 40 13.80 36.45 7.89
CA GLY A 40 14.06 35.39 6.90
C GLY A 40 12.97 34.32 6.94
N THR A 41 13.02 33.40 5.96
CA THR A 41 12.13 32.24 5.86
C THR A 41 12.93 31.01 5.46
N LEU A 42 12.40 29.82 5.76
CA LEU A 42 12.93 28.59 5.19
C LEU A 42 12.72 28.57 3.68
N PRO A 43 13.69 28.07 2.89
CA PRO A 43 13.45 27.79 1.48
C PRO A 43 12.44 26.65 1.33
N GLY A 44 11.57 26.73 0.34
CA GLY A 44 10.61 25.69 0.02
C GLY A 44 10.28 25.66 -1.47
N ASN A 45 10.05 24.47 -2.01
CA ASN A 45 9.70 24.28 -3.41
C ASN A 45 8.40 23.46 -3.53
N PHE A 46 7.40 24.03 -4.19
CA PHE A 46 6.13 23.37 -4.50
C PHE A 46 6.13 22.86 -5.94
N ALA A 47 5.61 21.65 -6.16
CA ALA A 47 5.41 21.09 -7.49
C ALA A 47 4.22 20.12 -7.49
N VAL A 48 3.57 19.96 -8.65
CA VAL A 48 2.59 18.89 -8.88
C VAL A 48 3.26 17.80 -9.69
N SER A 49 3.18 16.55 -9.25
CA SER A 49 3.76 15.42 -9.99
C SER A 49 2.95 15.14 -11.28
N PRO A 50 3.54 14.42 -12.25
CA PRO A 50 2.79 13.91 -13.39
C PRO A 50 1.56 13.05 -13.01
N TYR A 51 1.56 12.48 -11.80
CA TYR A 51 0.46 11.68 -11.24
C TYR A 51 -0.54 12.51 -10.40
N GLY A 52 -0.45 13.85 -10.46
CA GLY A 52 -1.37 14.75 -9.77
C GLY A 52 -1.10 14.96 -8.28
N ALA A 53 -0.04 14.37 -7.72
CA ALA A 53 0.30 14.57 -6.31
C ALA A 53 0.86 15.97 -6.07
N ALA A 54 0.36 16.65 -5.04
CA ALA A 54 0.99 17.86 -4.54
C ALA A 54 2.28 17.49 -3.79
N ASN A 55 3.40 18.08 -4.19
CA ASN A 55 4.70 17.90 -3.56
C ASN A 55 5.21 19.21 -3.00
N TYR A 56 5.80 19.15 -1.82
CA TYR A 56 6.51 20.29 -1.23
C TYR A 56 7.84 19.82 -0.63
N SER A 57 8.92 20.55 -0.86
CA SER A 57 10.24 20.17 -0.34
C SER A 57 10.92 21.33 0.36
N VAL A 58 11.42 21.08 1.58
CA VAL A 58 12.21 22.01 2.40
C VAL A 58 13.61 21.44 2.55
N PRO A 59 14.64 21.98 1.87
CA PRO A 59 16.00 21.48 2.00
C PRO A 59 16.59 21.83 3.37
N ILE A 60 17.30 20.87 3.96
CA ILE A 60 18.06 21.06 5.19
C ILE A 60 19.45 21.57 4.81
N ALA A 61 19.76 22.81 5.17
CA ALA A 61 20.97 23.49 4.75
C ALA A 61 22.16 23.11 5.65
N LEU A 62 23.03 22.25 5.12
CA LEU A 62 24.22 21.73 5.81
C LEU A 62 25.50 22.50 5.43
N PRO A 63 26.46 22.63 6.37
CA PRO A 63 27.82 23.07 6.06
C PRO A 63 28.47 22.24 4.93
N ALA A 64 29.35 22.86 4.15
CA ALA A 64 30.05 22.16 3.08
C ALA A 64 31.00 21.10 3.64
N GLY A 65 30.83 19.86 3.18
CA GLY A 65 31.72 18.75 3.48
C GLY A 65 33.01 18.80 2.66
N ARG A 66 34.07 18.23 3.21
CA ARG A 66 35.36 18.03 2.52
C ARG A 66 35.16 17.36 1.15
N GLY A 67 35.79 17.92 0.12
CA GLY A 67 35.74 17.35 -1.24
C GLY A 67 34.35 17.40 -1.91
N GLY A 68 33.40 18.18 -1.36
CA GLY A 68 32.02 18.21 -1.85
C GLY A 68 31.15 17.06 -1.35
N MET A 69 31.63 16.25 -0.40
CA MET A 69 30.91 15.14 0.22
C MET A 69 29.94 15.62 1.31
N THR A 70 29.12 16.62 0.98
CA THR A 70 28.01 17.05 1.84
C THR A 70 26.82 16.12 1.60
N PRO A 71 26.22 15.51 2.63
CA PRO A 71 24.96 14.79 2.43
C PRO A 71 23.86 15.75 1.98
N SER A 72 22.90 15.26 1.20
CA SER A 72 21.72 16.03 0.81
C SER A 72 20.55 15.56 1.66
N LEU A 73 19.91 16.45 2.40
CA LEU A 73 18.75 16.14 3.24
C LEU A 73 17.62 17.13 2.96
N SER A 74 16.38 16.67 3.02
CA SER A 74 15.19 17.51 2.85
C SER A 74 14.00 16.96 3.61
N LEU A 75 13.06 17.82 3.96
CA LEU A 75 11.71 17.42 4.36
C LEU A 75 10.88 17.39 3.09
N ASN A 76 10.21 16.29 2.78
CA ASN A 76 9.36 16.21 1.59
C ASN A 76 7.95 15.81 1.96
N TYR A 77 7.01 16.61 1.48
CA TYR A 77 5.60 16.31 1.47
C TYR A 77 5.20 15.73 0.12
N ASN A 78 4.34 14.72 0.15
CA ASN A 78 3.62 14.21 -1.01
C ASN A 78 2.18 13.89 -0.59
N SER A 79 1.19 14.44 -1.28
CA SER A 79 -0.23 14.29 -0.91
C SER A 79 -0.79 12.87 -1.05
N GLN A 80 -0.10 11.97 -1.76
CA GLN A 80 -0.46 10.56 -1.92
C GLN A 80 0.36 9.64 -0.99
N ARG A 81 1.29 10.19 -0.20
CA ARG A 81 2.09 9.41 0.75
C ARG A 81 1.30 9.16 2.04
N GLY A 82 1.40 7.94 2.54
CA GLY A 82 0.85 7.53 3.84
C GLY A 82 1.59 8.13 5.04
N ASN A 83 1.30 7.59 6.21
CA ASN A 83 1.89 8.05 7.48
C ASN A 83 3.35 7.60 7.61
N GLY A 84 4.15 8.35 8.37
CA GLY A 84 5.58 8.06 8.54
C GLY A 84 6.22 8.82 9.69
N ILE A 85 7.55 8.84 9.73
CA ILE A 85 8.35 9.44 10.82
C ILE A 85 8.17 10.96 10.97
N MET A 86 7.43 11.63 10.09
CA MET A 86 7.11 13.07 10.16
C MET A 86 5.60 13.32 10.05
N GLY A 87 4.78 12.32 10.39
CA GLY A 87 3.33 12.38 10.22
C GLY A 87 2.87 12.11 8.78
N ILE A 88 1.56 12.18 8.57
CA ILE A 88 0.91 11.88 7.28
C ILE A 88 1.47 12.75 6.15
N GLY A 89 1.81 12.13 5.02
CA GLY A 89 2.28 12.82 3.81
C GLY A 89 3.72 13.33 3.85
N TRP A 90 4.35 13.46 5.03
CA TRP A 90 5.71 13.99 5.19
C TRP A 90 6.75 12.88 5.40
N ASN A 91 7.95 13.09 4.87
CA ASN A 91 9.10 12.25 5.14
C ASN A 91 10.42 13.03 5.18
N LEU A 92 11.46 12.36 5.67
CA LEU A 92 12.84 12.78 5.50
C LEU A 92 13.39 12.20 4.19
N GLY A 93 13.87 13.06 3.30
CA GLY A 93 14.62 12.69 2.10
C GLY A 93 16.12 12.73 2.31
N GLY A 94 16.84 12.05 1.42
CA GLY A 94 18.31 11.98 1.46
C GLY A 94 18.89 10.72 2.10
N LEU A 95 18.02 9.79 2.50
CA LEU A 95 18.39 8.46 2.95
C LEU A 95 18.15 7.47 1.81
N SER A 96 19.09 6.55 1.61
CA SER A 96 19.03 5.52 0.57
C SER A 96 19.00 4.13 1.22
N ALA A 97 18.32 3.19 0.59
CA ALA A 97 18.14 1.86 1.11
C ALA A 97 18.04 0.82 -0.02
N ILE A 98 18.52 -0.38 0.26
CA ILE A 98 18.12 -1.59 -0.46
C ILE A 98 17.09 -2.29 0.41
N SER A 99 15.94 -2.66 -0.14
CA SER A 99 14.91 -3.41 0.59
C SER A 99 14.39 -4.58 -0.23
N ARG A 100 13.80 -5.55 0.45
CA ARG A 100 13.05 -6.62 -0.21
C ARG A 100 11.78 -6.07 -0.87
N THR A 101 11.33 -6.75 -1.91
CA THR A 101 10.05 -6.55 -2.58
C THR A 101 9.53 -7.89 -3.09
N GLY A 102 8.21 -7.99 -3.26
CA GLY A 102 7.58 -9.18 -3.81
C GLY A 102 7.87 -9.39 -5.30
N SER A 103 7.34 -10.48 -5.83
CA SER A 103 7.26 -10.74 -7.26
C SER A 103 6.01 -10.08 -7.85
N THR A 104 6.05 -9.74 -9.14
CA THR A 104 4.92 -9.13 -9.84
C THR A 104 4.73 -9.81 -11.19
N LEU A 105 3.48 -9.92 -11.67
CA LEU A 105 3.19 -10.55 -12.96
C LEU A 105 4.01 -9.96 -14.11
N TYR A 106 4.20 -8.64 -14.14
CA TYR A 106 4.96 -7.94 -15.18
C TYR A 106 6.45 -8.36 -15.23
N HIS A 107 7.09 -8.57 -14.08
CA HIS A 107 8.52 -8.86 -14.02
C HIS A 107 8.83 -10.36 -13.95
N ASP A 108 7.96 -11.13 -13.30
CA ASP A 108 8.25 -12.48 -12.81
C ASP A 108 7.30 -13.55 -13.33
N GLU A 109 6.26 -13.15 -14.07
CA GLU A 109 5.15 -14.02 -14.53
C GLU A 109 4.34 -14.66 -13.38
N VAL A 110 4.64 -14.27 -12.14
CA VAL A 110 3.98 -14.69 -10.91
C VAL A 110 3.92 -13.51 -9.95
N VAL A 111 2.91 -13.46 -9.11
CA VAL A 111 2.87 -12.56 -7.96
C VAL A 111 3.17 -13.38 -6.70
N ASP A 112 4.08 -12.88 -5.88
CA ASP A 112 4.48 -13.53 -4.63
C ASP A 112 4.85 -12.43 -3.63
N GLY A 113 4.41 -12.57 -2.39
CA GLY A 113 4.73 -11.63 -1.33
C GLY A 113 6.19 -11.74 -0.87
N ILE A 114 6.62 -10.85 0.04
CA ILE A 114 7.88 -11.06 0.76
C ILE A 114 7.64 -12.15 1.80
N ASP A 115 8.32 -13.27 1.67
CA ASP A 115 8.20 -14.40 2.59
C ASP A 115 9.55 -14.89 3.16
N TYR A 116 10.61 -14.13 2.85
CA TYR A 116 11.98 -14.36 3.29
C TYR A 116 12.56 -15.69 2.79
N ASP A 117 12.26 -16.05 1.55
CA ASP A 117 12.93 -17.11 0.81
C ASP A 117 13.96 -16.55 -0.21
N SER A 118 14.42 -17.41 -1.14
CA SER A 118 15.38 -17.04 -2.18
C SER A 118 14.77 -16.41 -3.43
N ASN A 119 13.45 -16.36 -3.52
CA ASN A 119 12.66 -15.79 -4.62
C ASN A 119 12.28 -14.34 -4.36
N ASP A 120 12.40 -13.86 -3.12
CA ASP A 120 12.27 -12.46 -2.78
C ASP A 120 13.17 -11.58 -3.66
N ASN A 121 12.58 -10.54 -4.21
CA ASN A 121 13.27 -9.59 -5.06
C ASN A 121 13.83 -8.42 -4.23
N LEU A 122 14.74 -7.66 -4.85
CA LEU A 122 15.37 -6.51 -4.20
C LEU A 122 15.14 -5.24 -5.00
N ILE A 123 14.98 -4.13 -4.30
CA ILE A 123 14.90 -2.78 -4.86
C ILE A 123 15.94 -1.87 -4.20
N LEU A 124 16.55 -0.98 -4.97
CA LEU A 124 17.40 0.11 -4.51
C LEU A 124 16.67 1.43 -4.74
N ASP A 125 16.26 2.12 -3.68
CA ASP A 125 15.53 3.39 -3.76
C ASP A 125 14.30 3.33 -4.69
N GLY A 126 13.58 2.19 -4.68
CA GLY A 126 12.41 1.92 -5.53
C GLY A 126 12.73 1.41 -6.94
N GLN A 127 14.00 1.27 -7.33
CA GLN A 127 14.42 0.67 -8.59
C GLN A 127 14.69 -0.82 -8.41
N ARG A 128 14.04 -1.68 -9.20
CA ARG A 128 14.24 -3.13 -9.14
C ARG A 128 15.69 -3.51 -9.48
N LEU A 129 16.26 -4.42 -8.68
CA LEU A 129 17.58 -4.99 -8.88
C LEU A 129 17.48 -6.31 -9.65
N ILE A 130 18.15 -6.37 -10.79
CA ILE A 130 18.22 -7.54 -11.66
C ILE A 130 19.57 -8.21 -11.46
N ALA A 131 19.56 -9.47 -10.99
CA ALA A 131 20.78 -10.26 -10.83
C ALA A 131 21.38 -10.59 -12.21
N ILE A 132 22.67 -10.32 -12.39
CA ILE A 132 23.37 -10.57 -13.66
C ILE A 132 24.49 -11.60 -13.53
N ASN A 133 24.99 -11.83 -12.32
CA ASN A 133 26.01 -12.84 -12.04
C ASN A 133 25.94 -13.27 -10.59
N THR A 134 25.72 -14.57 -10.35
CA THR A 134 25.59 -15.14 -9.01
C THR A 134 26.70 -16.15 -8.78
N SER A 135 27.44 -15.98 -7.70
CA SER A 135 28.42 -16.93 -7.19
C SER A 135 27.97 -17.48 -5.84
N SER A 136 28.76 -18.37 -5.23
CA SER A 136 28.43 -18.93 -3.90
C SER A 136 28.49 -17.91 -2.76
N THR A 137 29.11 -16.75 -2.95
CA THR A 137 29.33 -15.76 -1.87
C THR A 137 28.93 -14.34 -2.23
N GLU A 138 28.66 -14.08 -3.51
CA GLU A 138 28.41 -12.74 -4.06
C GLU A 138 27.41 -12.82 -5.20
N THR A 139 26.51 -11.84 -5.26
CA THR A 139 25.63 -11.62 -6.42
C THR A 139 25.79 -10.20 -6.93
N GLU A 140 26.07 -10.07 -8.23
CA GLU A 140 26.13 -8.78 -8.91
C GLU A 140 24.78 -8.44 -9.54
N TYR A 141 24.34 -7.19 -9.34
CA TYR A 141 23.06 -6.67 -9.78
C TYR A 141 23.21 -5.45 -10.69
N ARG A 142 22.15 -5.16 -11.46
CA ARG A 142 21.90 -3.88 -12.14
C ARG A 142 20.53 -3.35 -11.78
N THR A 143 20.32 -2.05 -11.89
CA THR A 143 18.99 -1.47 -11.79
C THR A 143 18.23 -1.66 -13.11
N GLU A 144 16.93 -1.92 -13.05
CA GLU A 144 16.07 -2.06 -14.23
C GLU A 144 16.19 -0.85 -15.17
N LEU A 145 16.03 0.37 -14.63
CA LEU A 145 16.46 1.58 -15.31
C LEU A 145 17.95 1.78 -15.01
N GLU A 146 18.80 1.53 -16.00
CA GLU A 146 20.24 1.48 -15.82
C GLU A 146 20.82 2.81 -15.30
N THR A 147 21.48 2.74 -14.13
CA THR A 147 22.18 3.87 -13.49
C THR A 147 23.68 3.90 -13.79
N TYR A 148 24.19 2.85 -14.44
CA TYR A 148 25.60 2.52 -14.65
C TYR A 148 26.37 2.34 -13.34
N SER A 149 25.67 1.88 -12.30
CA SER A 149 26.28 1.54 -11.01
C SER A 149 26.59 0.04 -10.97
N LYS A 150 27.75 -0.32 -10.44
CA LYS A 150 28.03 -1.73 -10.09
C LYS A 150 27.48 -1.98 -8.68
N ILE A 151 26.56 -2.92 -8.54
CA ILE A 151 25.91 -3.27 -7.27
C ILE A 151 26.25 -4.72 -6.96
N VAL A 152 26.82 -4.99 -5.78
CA VAL A 152 27.19 -6.36 -5.38
C VAL A 152 26.71 -6.63 -3.97
N GLY A 153 25.93 -7.69 -3.80
CA GLY A 153 25.57 -8.26 -2.51
C GLY A 153 26.63 -9.25 -2.05
N TYR A 154 26.94 -9.23 -0.75
CA TYR A 154 28.01 -10.00 -0.13
C TYR A 154 27.52 -10.77 1.08
N GLY A 155 28.09 -11.97 1.28
CA GLY A 155 27.84 -12.80 2.44
C GLY A 155 26.41 -13.33 2.47
N THR A 156 26.09 -14.09 3.52
CA THR A 156 24.76 -14.67 3.69
C THR A 156 24.31 -14.47 5.12
N LEU A 157 23.11 -13.94 5.31
CA LEU A 157 22.45 -13.78 6.60
C LEU A 157 20.95 -14.08 6.44
N GLY A 158 20.44 -15.06 7.18
CA GLY A 158 19.13 -15.65 6.90
C GLY A 158 19.07 -16.21 5.48
N SER A 159 18.02 -15.85 4.74
CA SER A 159 17.80 -16.19 3.33
C SER A 159 18.53 -15.29 2.32
N GLY A 160 19.13 -14.18 2.75
CA GLY A 160 19.62 -13.12 1.85
C GLY A 160 21.08 -12.71 2.04
N HIS A 161 21.46 -11.60 1.40
CA HIS A 161 22.80 -11.02 1.52
C HIS A 161 23.04 -10.42 2.90
N GLN A 162 24.27 -10.49 3.39
CA GLN A 162 24.62 -9.82 4.64
C GLN A 162 24.71 -8.30 4.45
N TYR A 163 25.31 -7.83 3.37
CA TYR A 163 25.46 -6.39 3.07
C TYR A 163 25.67 -6.17 1.56
N PHE A 164 25.63 -4.90 1.13
CA PHE A 164 25.91 -4.54 -0.26
C PHE A 164 26.99 -3.47 -0.38
N LYS A 165 27.70 -3.49 -1.52
CA LYS A 165 28.51 -2.37 -1.98
C LYS A 165 28.06 -1.90 -3.36
N VAL A 166 28.01 -0.58 -3.53
CA VAL A 166 27.62 0.07 -4.78
C VAL A 166 28.73 1.01 -5.23
N TRP A 167 29.21 0.83 -6.45
CA TRP A 167 30.13 1.77 -7.11
C TRP A 167 29.34 2.56 -8.13
N THR A 168 29.15 3.84 -7.87
CA THR A 168 28.38 4.72 -8.75
C THR A 168 29.22 5.18 -9.94
N LYS A 169 28.56 5.65 -11.01
CA LYS A 169 29.21 6.29 -12.16
C LYS A 169 30.05 7.53 -11.80
N SER A 170 29.73 8.22 -10.70
CA SER A 170 30.50 9.36 -10.19
C SER A 170 31.78 8.94 -9.48
N GLY A 171 31.99 7.64 -9.27
CA GLY A 171 33.17 7.09 -8.60
C GLY A 171 33.02 7.01 -7.08
N GLN A 172 31.84 7.27 -6.53
CA GLN A 172 31.56 7.05 -5.11
C GLN A 172 31.38 5.55 -4.82
N ILE A 173 31.71 5.17 -3.60
CA ILE A 173 31.56 3.81 -3.07
C ILE A 173 30.58 3.90 -1.91
N LEU A 174 29.44 3.25 -2.04
CA LEU A 174 28.39 3.22 -1.04
C LEU A 174 28.38 1.84 -0.40
N GLU A 175 28.10 1.79 0.89
CA GLU A 175 27.88 0.55 1.64
C GLU A 175 26.49 0.58 2.26
N TYR A 176 25.79 -0.56 2.19
CA TYR A 176 24.45 -0.74 2.73
C TYR A 176 24.44 -1.93 3.66
N GLY A 177 23.91 -1.76 4.87
CA GLY A 177 23.78 -2.82 5.86
C GLY A 177 25.10 -3.46 6.26
N ASN A 178 26.26 -2.79 6.08
CA ASN A 178 27.55 -3.38 6.47
C ASN A 178 27.74 -3.37 7.99
N THR A 179 27.13 -2.42 8.70
CA THR A 179 27.07 -2.39 10.16
C THR A 179 25.80 -3.05 10.68
N GLU A 180 25.83 -3.63 11.88
CA GLU A 180 24.64 -4.26 12.50
C GLU A 180 23.46 -3.32 12.56
N ASN A 181 23.67 -2.09 13.02
CA ASN A 181 22.60 -1.10 13.12
C ASN A 181 22.06 -0.58 11.77
N SER A 182 22.68 -0.90 10.62
CA SER A 182 22.14 -0.51 9.30
C SER A 182 21.44 -1.66 8.58
N ARG A 183 21.31 -2.82 9.24
CA ARG A 183 20.48 -3.94 8.80
C ARG A 183 19.24 -3.94 9.68
N ILE A 184 18.07 -3.89 9.06
CA ILE A 184 16.80 -3.98 9.77
C ILE A 184 16.28 -5.39 9.54
N GLN A 185 16.30 -6.19 10.60
CA GLN A 185 15.84 -7.57 10.56
C GLN A 185 14.32 -7.61 10.57
N ALA A 186 13.78 -8.61 9.90
CA ALA A 186 12.37 -8.94 9.98
C ALA A 186 12.02 -9.48 11.37
N LEU A 187 10.75 -9.35 11.74
CA LEU A 187 10.16 -10.06 12.86
C LEU A 187 9.36 -11.26 12.35
N ASP A 188 9.12 -12.24 13.23
CA ASP A 188 8.14 -13.29 13.00
C ASP A 188 6.77 -12.92 13.61
N TYR A 189 5.79 -13.83 13.50
CA TYR A 189 4.43 -13.62 14.01
C TYR A 189 4.35 -13.39 15.53
N ASN A 190 5.35 -13.81 16.30
CA ASN A 190 5.42 -13.57 17.75
C ASN A 190 6.19 -12.29 18.09
N ASP A 191 6.55 -11.48 17.09
CA ASP A 191 7.45 -10.33 17.19
C ASP A 191 8.88 -10.70 17.62
N ASP A 192 9.30 -11.95 17.42
CA ASP A 192 10.68 -12.37 17.66
C ASP A 192 11.57 -12.03 16.45
N GLN A 193 12.81 -11.61 16.71
CA GLN A 193 13.73 -11.19 15.65
C GLN A 193 14.17 -12.39 14.78
N ARG A 194 13.97 -12.27 13.48
CA ARG A 194 14.47 -13.22 12.48
C ARG A 194 15.93 -12.92 12.13
N SER A 195 16.63 -13.91 11.58
CA SER A 195 17.92 -13.67 10.93
C SER A 195 17.79 -12.99 9.57
N ASP A 196 16.60 -13.01 8.97
CA ASP A 196 16.34 -12.42 7.66
C ASP A 196 16.37 -10.89 7.74
N VAL A 197 17.15 -10.26 6.87
CA VAL A 197 17.16 -8.79 6.75
C VAL A 197 16.04 -8.37 5.79
N LEU A 198 15.20 -7.43 6.23
CA LEU A 198 14.15 -6.81 5.43
C LEU A 198 14.69 -5.62 4.63
N THR A 199 15.52 -4.78 5.28
CA THR A 199 16.08 -3.56 4.68
C THR A 199 17.54 -3.36 5.08
N TRP A 200 18.39 -3.07 4.10
CA TRP A 200 19.78 -2.64 4.28
C TRP A 200 19.86 -1.13 4.03
N TYR A 201 19.94 -0.35 5.11
CA TYR A 201 20.13 1.09 5.02
C TYR A 201 21.56 1.45 4.64
N ILE A 202 21.71 2.55 3.91
CA ILE A 202 23.03 3.10 3.61
C ILE A 202 23.77 3.38 4.92
N ASN A 203 25.00 2.88 5.06
CA ASN A 203 25.81 3.10 6.26
C ASN A 203 27.06 3.94 5.96
N SER A 204 27.50 3.99 4.70
CA SER A 204 28.67 4.79 4.30
C SER A 204 28.59 5.24 2.85
N VAL A 205 29.06 6.46 2.59
CA VAL A 205 29.39 6.97 1.25
C VAL A 205 30.84 7.45 1.30
N GLU A 206 31.69 6.93 0.43
CA GLU A 206 33.11 7.27 0.35
C GLU A 206 33.50 7.67 -1.08
N ASP A 207 34.32 8.70 -1.23
CA ASP A 207 34.91 9.06 -2.51
C ASP A 207 36.25 8.33 -2.77
N ARG A 208 36.81 8.46 -3.98
CA ARG A 208 38.10 7.84 -4.33
C ARG A 208 39.30 8.43 -3.59
N LEU A 209 39.12 9.51 -2.82
CA LEU A 209 40.15 10.17 -2.02
C LEU A 209 40.03 9.84 -0.52
N GLY A 210 39.05 9.02 -0.14
CA GLY A 210 38.79 8.59 1.23
C GLY A 210 37.95 9.56 2.04
N ASN A 211 37.41 10.64 1.45
CA ASN A 211 36.44 11.49 2.14
C ASN A 211 35.14 10.72 2.32
N PHE A 212 34.54 10.78 3.50
CA PHE A 212 33.40 9.95 3.81
C PHE A 212 32.26 10.69 4.50
N THR A 213 31.08 10.09 4.34
CA THR A 213 29.87 10.31 5.13
C THR A 213 29.42 8.96 5.70
N GLU A 214 29.11 8.92 6.99
CA GLU A 214 28.67 7.73 7.72
C GLU A 214 27.29 7.96 8.33
N PHE A 215 26.47 6.92 8.28
CA PHE A 215 25.08 6.94 8.76
C PHE A 215 24.96 5.88 9.86
N SER A 216 24.21 6.20 10.91
CA SER A 216 23.96 5.27 12.01
C SER A 216 22.50 5.32 12.38
N TYR A 217 21.97 4.16 12.74
CA TYR A 217 20.56 3.98 13.03
C TYR A 217 20.38 3.27 14.38
N PHE A 218 19.14 3.23 14.83
CA PHE A 218 18.64 2.42 15.92
C PHE A 218 17.53 1.53 15.38
N GLU A 219 17.62 0.23 15.64
CA GLU A 219 16.64 -0.77 15.20
C GLU A 219 15.74 -1.12 16.38
N SER A 220 14.43 -1.04 16.18
CA SER A 220 13.41 -1.46 17.13
C SER A 220 12.12 -1.84 16.40
N ASN A 221 11.43 -2.89 16.87
CA ASN A 221 10.12 -3.31 16.35
C ASN A 221 10.04 -3.48 14.81
N GLY A 222 11.07 -4.08 14.20
CA GLY A 222 11.14 -4.25 12.73
C GLY A 222 11.33 -2.94 11.95
N HIS A 223 11.58 -1.83 12.64
CA HIS A 223 11.79 -0.51 12.07
C HIS A 223 13.19 0.01 12.41
N GLY A 224 13.77 0.80 11.51
CA GLY A 224 15.06 1.45 11.76
C GLY A 224 14.99 2.96 11.63
N GLN A 225 15.54 3.63 12.63
CA GLN A 225 15.50 5.07 12.82
C GLN A 225 16.89 5.65 12.62
N ILE A 226 17.04 6.62 11.71
CA ILE A 226 18.32 7.33 11.57
C ILE A 226 18.61 8.07 12.88
N THR A 227 19.78 7.89 13.48
CA THR A 227 20.16 8.60 14.71
C THR A 227 21.20 9.67 14.45
N THR A 228 22.21 9.34 13.64
CA THR A 228 23.27 10.29 13.31
C THR A 228 23.79 10.16 11.89
N ILE A 229 24.20 11.29 11.32
CA ILE A 229 25.01 11.36 10.10
C ILE A 229 26.29 12.14 10.41
N LYS A 230 27.44 11.51 10.17
CA LYS A 230 28.77 12.09 10.38
C LYS A 230 29.45 12.30 9.04
N TYR A 231 29.99 13.48 8.77
CA TYR A 231 30.63 13.77 7.48
C TYR A 231 31.81 14.73 7.59
N SER A 232 32.48 14.95 6.46
CA SER A 232 33.70 15.76 6.34
C SER A 232 34.94 15.13 7.00
N GLY A 233 34.92 13.81 7.24
CA GLY A 233 36.08 13.02 7.67
C GLY A 233 36.88 12.48 6.48
N ASN A 234 38.05 11.88 6.73
CA ASN A 234 38.83 11.19 5.70
C ASN A 234 39.51 9.92 6.24
N LYS A 235 39.18 8.75 5.66
CA LYS A 235 39.70 7.45 6.11
C LYS A 235 41.19 7.23 5.78
N ARG A 236 41.74 7.90 4.76
CA ARG A 236 43.16 7.75 4.38
C ARG A 236 44.10 8.54 5.27
N THR A 237 43.69 9.74 5.67
CA THR A 237 44.43 10.57 6.62
C THR A 237 44.04 10.30 8.07
N LEU A 238 43.03 9.45 8.30
CA LEU A 238 42.47 9.14 9.61
C LEU A 238 41.86 10.37 10.32
N ASP A 239 41.32 11.30 9.53
CA ASP A 239 40.61 12.46 10.05
C ASP A 239 39.18 12.06 10.44
N ASN A 240 38.82 12.34 11.70
CA ASN A 240 37.45 12.19 12.17
C ASN A 240 36.50 13.14 11.43
N ALA A 241 35.22 12.78 11.38
CA ALA A 241 34.17 13.66 10.89
C ALA A 241 34.12 14.98 11.68
N GLU A 242 34.07 16.10 10.96
CA GLU A 242 34.03 17.43 11.56
C GLU A 242 32.61 17.82 11.99
N TYR A 243 31.62 17.35 11.24
CA TYR A 243 30.21 17.67 11.42
C TYR A 243 29.42 16.41 11.77
N THR A 244 28.49 16.56 12.71
CA THR A 244 27.52 15.51 13.08
C THR A 244 26.12 16.09 13.06
N ILE A 245 25.21 15.39 12.38
CA ILE A 245 23.78 15.67 12.33
C ILE A 245 23.10 14.67 13.25
N TYR A 246 22.31 15.15 14.21
CA TYR A 246 21.53 14.34 15.12
C TYR A 246 20.05 14.43 14.73
N PHE A 247 19.36 13.29 14.85
CA PHE A 247 17.93 13.16 14.64
C PHE A 247 17.33 12.75 15.97
N ASP A 248 16.50 13.63 16.53
CA ASP A 248 15.86 13.41 17.82
C ASP A 248 14.37 13.14 17.58
N TYR A 249 13.84 12.17 18.32
CA TYR A 249 12.49 11.68 18.17
C TYR A 249 11.72 11.79 19.49
N ASP A 250 10.42 12.00 19.38
CA ASP A 250 9.47 11.87 20.48
C ASP A 250 8.54 10.69 20.21
N ASN A 251 7.81 10.25 21.23
CA ASN A 251 6.77 9.25 21.06
C ASN A 251 5.60 9.85 20.29
N ARG A 252 5.00 9.06 19.40
CA ARG A 252 3.75 9.42 18.72
C ARG A 252 2.56 8.71 19.35
N SER A 253 1.39 9.32 19.37
CA SER A 253 0.17 8.65 19.83
C SER A 253 -0.47 7.78 18.74
N ASP A 254 -0.28 8.13 17.47
CA ASP A 254 -0.79 7.45 16.29
C ASP A 254 0.20 6.38 15.78
N VAL A 255 0.48 5.38 16.62
CA VAL A 255 1.42 4.31 16.30
C VAL A 255 1.09 3.68 14.95
N ILE A 256 2.08 3.64 14.06
CA ILE A 256 1.92 2.98 12.76
C ILE A 256 2.30 1.53 12.95
N LEU A 257 1.42 0.63 12.52
CA LEU A 257 1.59 -0.81 12.56
C LEU A 257 1.32 -1.36 11.17
N ASN A 258 2.30 -2.04 10.59
CA ASN A 258 2.16 -2.80 9.34
C ASN A 258 2.68 -4.22 9.57
N TYR A 259 2.40 -5.11 8.63
CA TYR A 259 2.85 -6.49 8.69
C TYR A 259 3.52 -6.91 7.38
N ILE A 260 4.54 -7.76 7.48
CA ILE A 260 5.16 -8.44 6.34
C ILE A 260 5.40 -9.91 6.71
N SER A 261 4.69 -10.82 6.03
CA SER A 261 4.73 -12.27 6.30
C SER A 261 4.49 -12.57 7.79
N GLY A 262 3.47 -11.94 8.36
CA GLY A 262 3.05 -12.09 9.76
C GLY A 262 3.90 -11.34 10.79
N GLY A 263 5.11 -10.88 10.44
CA GLY A 263 5.96 -10.09 11.34
C GLY A 263 5.54 -8.62 11.37
N SER A 264 5.42 -8.04 12.56
CA SER A 264 5.03 -6.63 12.69
C SER A 264 6.19 -5.66 12.42
N ILE A 265 5.84 -4.50 11.86
CA ILE A 265 6.70 -3.32 11.73
C ILE A 265 5.99 -2.18 12.43
N LYS A 266 6.53 -1.74 13.58
CA LYS A 266 5.92 -0.69 14.39
C LYS A 266 6.77 0.56 14.38
N VAL A 267 6.17 1.68 13.99
CA VAL A 267 6.76 3.01 14.15
C VAL A 267 6.10 3.67 15.34
N THR A 268 6.83 3.72 16.45
CA THR A 268 6.37 4.28 17.74
C THR A 268 6.80 5.73 17.96
N ASP A 269 7.63 6.24 17.07
CA ASP A 269 8.30 7.53 17.25
C ASP A 269 8.09 8.45 16.05
N ILE A 270 8.17 9.75 16.30
CA ILE A 270 8.04 10.83 15.33
C ILE A 270 9.21 11.80 15.47
N LEU A 271 9.75 12.27 14.36
CA LEU A 271 10.93 13.13 14.33
C LEU A 271 10.58 14.49 14.94
N GLU A 272 11.21 14.81 16.06
CA GLU A 272 10.99 16.05 16.81
C GLU A 272 11.94 17.15 16.32
N SER A 273 13.22 16.81 16.12
CA SER A 273 14.20 17.79 15.68
C SER A 273 15.40 17.21 14.93
N ILE A 274 16.07 18.08 14.17
CA ILE A 274 17.37 17.81 13.55
C ILE A 274 18.36 18.86 14.03
N ARG A 275 19.45 18.41 14.67
CA ARG A 275 20.52 19.28 15.18
C ARG A 275 21.80 19.10 14.38
N ILE A 276 22.41 20.19 13.93
CA ILE A 276 23.63 20.20 13.12
C ILE A 276 24.76 20.74 13.98
N LYS A 277 25.70 19.87 14.37
CA LYS A 277 26.84 20.23 15.24
C LYS A 277 28.16 20.21 14.50
N LYS A 278 29.09 21.06 14.95
CA LYS A 278 30.53 21.00 14.64
C LYS A 278 31.29 20.77 15.94
N GLY A 279 31.86 19.59 16.11
CA GLY A 279 32.31 19.14 17.44
C GLY A 279 31.16 19.27 18.45
N GLU A 280 31.39 19.95 19.57
CA GLU A 280 30.37 20.15 20.60
C GLU A 280 29.40 21.30 20.34
N THR A 281 29.73 22.21 19.41
CA THR A 281 28.93 23.41 19.13
C THR A 281 27.74 23.08 18.25
N ASN A 282 26.53 23.40 18.71
CA ASN A 282 25.33 23.33 17.88
C ASN A 282 25.25 24.56 16.96
N LEU A 283 25.20 24.33 15.65
CA LEU A 283 25.16 25.40 14.65
C LEU A 283 23.74 25.78 14.27
N LYS A 284 22.86 24.78 14.17
CA LYS A 284 21.47 24.95 13.75
C LYS A 284 20.61 23.83 14.32
N THR A 285 19.38 24.16 14.69
CA THR A 285 18.34 23.19 15.04
C THR A 285 17.10 23.44 14.19
N TYR A 286 16.60 22.40 13.53
CA TYR A 286 15.27 22.38 12.94
C TYR A 286 14.34 21.69 13.93
N SER A 287 13.25 22.34 14.34
CA SER A 287 12.23 21.75 15.22
C SER A 287 10.92 21.60 14.47
N PHE A 288 10.25 20.48 14.70
CA PHE A 288 9.02 20.08 14.03
C PHE A 288 7.88 20.03 15.05
N PHE A 289 6.74 20.62 14.70
CA PHE A 289 5.58 20.64 15.57
C PHE A 289 4.41 19.99 14.87
N TYR A 290 3.66 19.20 15.63
CA TYR A 290 2.58 18.36 15.14
C TYR A 290 1.27 18.71 15.84
N ASN A 291 0.16 18.45 15.16
CA ASN A 291 -1.12 18.25 15.83
C ASN A 291 -1.64 16.83 15.58
N GLU A 292 -2.56 16.42 16.43
CA GLU A 292 -3.27 15.14 16.30
C GLU A 292 -4.74 15.46 16.04
N VAL A 293 -5.20 15.23 14.81
CA VAL A 293 -6.59 15.43 14.42
C VAL A 293 -7.08 14.15 13.72
N GLY A 294 -7.99 13.45 14.39
CA GLY A 294 -8.48 12.15 13.93
C GLY A 294 -7.51 11.01 14.26
N LEU A 295 -7.12 10.23 13.25
CA LEU A 295 -6.30 9.02 13.41
C LEU A 295 -4.79 9.21 13.14
N ASN A 296 -4.35 10.38 12.66
CA ASN A 296 -2.97 10.59 12.23
C ASN A 296 -2.39 11.93 12.73
N ALA A 297 -1.12 11.92 13.09
CA ALA A 297 -0.30 13.10 13.37
C ALA A 297 0.02 13.84 12.07
N ARG A 298 -0.05 15.18 12.12
CA ARG A 298 0.17 16.06 10.98
C ARG A 298 1.21 17.10 11.34
N LEU A 299 2.23 17.28 10.51
CA LEU A 299 3.20 18.37 10.67
C LEU A 299 2.47 19.70 10.43
N ILE A 300 2.42 20.56 11.44
CA ILE A 300 1.77 21.87 11.38
C ILE A 300 2.77 23.01 11.25
N SER A 301 4.02 22.80 11.66
CA SER A 301 5.04 23.83 11.47
C SER A 301 6.49 23.35 11.64
N VAL A 302 7.39 24.15 11.06
CA VAL A 302 8.85 23.98 11.17
C VAL A 302 9.49 25.30 11.60
N LYS A 303 10.37 25.23 12.61
CA LYS A 303 11.23 26.35 13.05
C LYS A 303 12.70 26.04 12.84
N LEU A 304 13.47 27.06 12.45
CA LEU A 304 14.93 26.98 12.34
C LEU A 304 15.61 27.95 13.30
N TYR A 305 16.42 27.41 14.20
CA TYR A 305 17.21 28.12 15.19
C TYR A 305 18.67 28.24 14.75
N ALA A 306 19.32 29.36 15.09
CA ALA A 306 20.75 29.61 14.82
C ALA A 306 21.71 28.92 15.82
N GLY A 307 21.28 27.80 16.40
CA GLY A 307 21.92 27.08 17.49
C GLY A 307 20.92 26.16 18.17
N ASP A 308 20.90 26.15 19.50
CA ASP A 308 19.90 25.42 20.30
C ASP A 308 18.51 26.09 20.24
N ILE A 309 17.48 25.41 20.75
CA ILE A 309 16.07 25.87 20.76
C ILE A 309 15.82 27.19 21.54
N THR A 310 16.81 27.65 22.31
CA THR A 310 16.80 28.94 23.03
C THR A 310 17.45 30.07 22.23
N SER A 311 18.04 29.76 21.08
CA SER A 311 18.72 30.72 20.20
C SER A 311 17.70 31.51 19.37
N PRO A 312 18.10 32.64 18.75
CA PRO A 312 17.27 33.31 17.75
C PRO A 312 16.87 32.35 16.62
N PHE A 313 15.65 32.52 16.13
CA PHE A 313 15.03 31.64 15.13
C PHE A 313 14.42 32.44 13.99
N LEU A 314 14.33 31.83 12.80
CA LEU A 314 13.61 32.42 11.68
C LEU A 314 12.10 32.36 11.89
N SER A 315 11.35 33.20 11.16
CA SER A 315 9.89 33.08 11.11
C SER A 315 9.47 31.66 10.75
N GLU A 316 8.54 31.12 11.52
CA GLU A 316 8.04 29.76 11.41
C GLU A 316 7.35 29.52 10.06
N THR A 317 7.59 28.35 9.47
CA THR A 317 6.84 27.89 8.30
C THR A 317 5.65 27.08 8.79
N ILE A 318 4.43 27.51 8.45
CA ILE A 318 3.17 26.92 8.94
C ILE A 318 2.53 26.12 7.81
N PHE A 319 1.98 24.95 8.14
CA PHE A 319 1.22 24.07 7.26
C PHE A 319 -0.20 23.92 7.80
N GLU A 320 -1.17 24.24 6.95
CA GLU A 320 -2.58 24.07 7.24
C GLU A 320 -3.12 22.82 6.54
N TRP A 321 -4.09 22.17 7.16
CA TRP A 321 -4.68 20.92 6.69
C TRP A 321 -6.19 21.10 6.49
N GLY A 322 -6.77 20.42 5.51
CA GLY A 322 -8.20 20.50 5.24
C GLY A 322 -9.06 20.00 6.41
N ASP A 323 -10.24 20.61 6.55
CA ASP A 323 -11.24 20.25 7.55
C ASP A 323 -12.03 19.01 7.12
N ASN A 324 -12.37 18.16 8.09
CA ASN A 324 -13.13 16.91 7.89
C ASN A 324 -14.66 17.12 8.04
N ASP A 325 -15.22 18.24 7.60
CA ASP A 325 -16.69 18.44 7.67
C ASP A 325 -17.40 17.59 6.60
N HIS A 326 -17.53 16.29 6.89
CA HIS A 326 -18.26 15.35 6.07
C HIS A 326 -19.71 15.29 6.54
N GLN A 327 -20.57 16.13 5.95
CA GLN A 327 -22.01 15.94 6.05
C GLN A 327 -22.40 14.76 5.15
N LEU A 328 -23.07 13.75 5.72
CA LEU A 328 -23.66 12.69 4.92
C LEU A 328 -24.79 13.28 4.07
N VAL A 329 -24.63 13.21 2.75
CA VAL A 329 -25.67 13.55 1.78
C VAL A 329 -26.31 12.25 1.32
N SER A 330 -27.65 12.18 1.34
CA SER A 330 -28.38 11.01 0.86
C SER A 330 -28.80 11.20 -0.60
N GLU A 331 -28.65 10.13 -1.38
CA GLU A 331 -29.27 9.95 -2.69
C GLU A 331 -30.16 8.71 -2.61
N THR A 332 -31.41 8.79 -3.08
CA THR A 332 -32.34 7.66 -3.05
C THR A 332 -32.68 7.22 -4.46
N ARG A 333 -32.54 5.92 -4.70
CA ARG A 333 -33.03 5.25 -5.90
C ARG A 333 -34.06 4.21 -5.50
N SER A 334 -35.16 4.15 -6.24
CA SER A 334 -36.20 3.14 -6.04
C SER A 334 -36.12 2.08 -7.14
N SER A 335 -36.06 0.81 -6.74
CA SER A 335 -36.33 -0.31 -7.63
C SER A 335 -37.80 -0.68 -7.56
N THR A 336 -38.41 -1.02 -8.69
CA THR A 336 -39.79 -1.54 -8.76
C THR A 336 -39.85 -3.06 -8.70
N GLU A 337 -38.71 -3.74 -8.77
CA GLU A 337 -38.64 -5.18 -8.89
C GLU A 337 -38.48 -5.85 -7.52
N PRO A 338 -39.26 -6.91 -7.22
CA PRO A 338 -39.28 -7.53 -5.89
C PRO A 338 -38.09 -8.48 -5.63
N ASN A 339 -37.40 -8.95 -6.68
CA ASN A 339 -36.39 -10.01 -6.63
C ASN A 339 -35.08 -9.53 -7.28
N VAL A 340 -34.19 -8.94 -6.47
CA VAL A 340 -32.97 -8.29 -6.97
C VAL A 340 -31.78 -8.65 -6.09
N ASP A 341 -30.69 -9.09 -6.72
CA ASP A 341 -29.37 -9.10 -6.09
C ASP A 341 -28.67 -7.77 -6.44
N HIS A 342 -28.07 -7.09 -5.45
CA HIS A 342 -27.40 -5.80 -5.63
C HIS A 342 -25.88 -5.93 -5.48
N PHE A 343 -25.14 -5.40 -6.44
CA PHE A 343 -23.69 -5.29 -6.39
C PHE A 343 -23.28 -3.81 -6.36
N PHE A 344 -22.41 -3.46 -5.41
CA PHE A 344 -21.86 -2.12 -5.22
C PHE A 344 -20.33 -2.18 -5.34
N VAL A 345 -19.83 -2.24 -6.56
CA VAL A 345 -18.41 -2.49 -6.90
C VAL A 345 -18.05 -1.72 -8.17
N ASP A 346 -16.76 -1.56 -8.47
CA ASP A 346 -16.27 -0.81 -9.62
C ASP A 346 -16.15 -1.73 -10.86
N PHE A 347 -17.21 -1.81 -11.66
CA PHE A 347 -17.27 -2.71 -12.82
C PHE A 347 -16.53 -2.15 -14.03
N ASP A 348 -16.38 -0.82 -14.15
CA ASP A 348 -15.69 -0.20 -15.28
C ASP A 348 -14.24 0.20 -15.02
N GLY A 349 -13.78 0.07 -13.76
CA GLY A 349 -12.42 0.39 -13.35
C GLY A 349 -12.14 1.89 -13.30
N ASP A 350 -13.17 2.74 -13.18
CA ASP A 350 -13.01 4.20 -13.16
C ASP A 350 -12.64 4.76 -11.77
N GLY A 351 -12.50 3.88 -10.78
CA GLY A 351 -12.20 4.19 -9.38
C GLY A 351 -13.41 4.63 -8.57
N LYS A 352 -14.63 4.50 -9.11
CA LYS A 352 -15.87 4.79 -8.39
C LYS A 352 -16.76 3.55 -8.36
N THR A 353 -17.49 3.42 -7.27
CA THR A 353 -18.46 2.34 -7.10
C THR A 353 -19.62 2.49 -8.10
N ASP A 354 -19.85 1.43 -8.87
CA ASP A 354 -21.03 1.26 -9.72
C ASP A 354 -22.13 0.50 -8.99
N ILE A 355 -23.31 0.47 -9.61
CA ILE A 355 -24.46 -0.31 -9.16
C ILE A 355 -24.86 -1.27 -10.27
N VAL A 356 -24.83 -2.57 -9.97
CA VAL A 356 -25.42 -3.61 -10.80
C VAL A 356 -26.54 -4.30 -10.05
N ASP A 357 -27.73 -4.28 -10.66
CA ASP A 357 -28.88 -5.02 -10.17
C ASP A 357 -29.10 -6.25 -11.04
N ALA A 358 -29.10 -7.44 -10.44
CA ALA A 358 -29.44 -8.69 -11.08
C ALA A 358 -30.87 -9.10 -10.71
N TYR A 359 -31.80 -8.83 -11.61
CA TYR A 359 -33.22 -9.14 -11.48
C TYR A 359 -33.46 -10.58 -11.88
N TRP A 360 -34.21 -11.33 -11.09
CA TRP A 360 -34.49 -12.73 -11.42
C TRP A 360 -35.97 -13.08 -11.34
N GLU A 361 -36.42 -13.91 -12.28
CA GLU A 361 -37.72 -14.56 -12.19
C GLU A 361 -37.62 -15.89 -11.45
N GLY A 362 -38.49 -16.08 -10.46
CA GLY A 362 -38.60 -17.30 -9.68
C GLY A 362 -39.57 -18.31 -10.29
N TYR A 363 -39.29 -19.61 -10.14
CA TYR A 363 -40.29 -20.67 -10.24
C TYR A 363 -40.30 -21.49 -8.96
N SER A 364 -41.48 -21.76 -8.40
CA SER A 364 -41.60 -22.59 -7.20
C SER A 364 -41.60 -24.07 -7.58
N GLN A 365 -40.58 -24.81 -7.12
CA GLN A 365 -40.52 -26.26 -7.23
C GLN A 365 -40.37 -26.87 -5.83
N GLY A 366 -41.34 -27.68 -5.40
CA GLY A 366 -41.28 -28.38 -4.11
C GLY A 366 -41.31 -27.48 -2.87
N GLY A 367 -41.66 -26.19 -3.00
CA GLY A 367 -41.70 -25.24 -1.87
C GLY A 367 -40.48 -24.30 -1.77
N TYR A 368 -39.51 -24.41 -2.70
CA TYR A 368 -38.37 -23.51 -2.82
C TYR A 368 -38.54 -22.59 -4.03
N ASP A 369 -38.25 -21.29 -3.88
CA ASP A 369 -38.20 -20.35 -5.01
C ASP A 369 -36.86 -20.49 -5.72
N VAL A 370 -36.91 -20.82 -7.01
CA VAL A 370 -35.73 -21.12 -7.82
C VAL A 370 -35.51 -20.03 -8.86
N LYS A 371 -34.30 -19.46 -8.94
CA LYS A 371 -33.93 -18.42 -9.92
C LYS A 371 -33.86 -19.04 -11.33
N ARG A 372 -34.63 -18.49 -12.27
CA ARG A 372 -34.75 -19.05 -13.63
C ARG A 372 -33.90 -18.35 -14.67
N TYR A 373 -33.79 -17.02 -14.61
CA TYR A 373 -32.91 -16.22 -15.46
C TYR A 373 -32.70 -14.85 -14.84
N TYR A 374 -31.56 -14.24 -15.17
CA TYR A 374 -31.22 -12.88 -14.78
C TYR A 374 -31.45 -11.87 -15.90
N SER A 375 -32.09 -10.75 -15.57
CA SER A 375 -31.97 -9.49 -16.30
C SER A 375 -31.11 -8.54 -15.48
N TRP A 376 -30.41 -7.64 -16.13
CA TRP A 376 -29.39 -6.82 -15.48
C TRP A 376 -29.67 -5.34 -15.72
N ASN A 377 -29.49 -4.52 -14.68
CA ASN A 377 -29.36 -3.08 -14.83
C ASN A 377 -28.00 -2.63 -14.33
N TYR A 378 -27.20 -2.07 -15.22
CA TYR A 378 -25.93 -1.41 -14.86
C TYR A 378 -26.13 0.10 -14.73
N SER A 379 -25.50 0.72 -13.74
CA SER A 379 -25.46 2.17 -13.58
C SER A 379 -24.16 2.61 -12.94
N HIS A 380 -23.46 3.55 -13.60
CA HIS A 380 -22.20 4.08 -13.10
C HIS A 380 -22.31 5.50 -12.56
N ARG A 381 -21.25 5.92 -11.86
CA ARG A 381 -21.21 7.24 -11.24
C ARG A 381 -20.96 8.34 -12.26
N VAL A 382 -21.87 9.30 -12.36
CA VAL A 382 -21.74 10.53 -13.15
C VAL A 382 -21.66 11.77 -12.26
N SER A 383 -21.46 12.96 -12.86
CA SER A 383 -21.24 14.20 -12.11
C SER A 383 -22.39 14.57 -11.15
N ASN A 384 -23.62 14.15 -11.45
CA ASN A 384 -24.84 14.48 -10.70
C ASN A 384 -25.62 13.22 -10.27
N GLY A 385 -24.94 12.23 -9.67
CA GLY A 385 -25.55 10.99 -9.21
C GLY A 385 -25.17 9.81 -10.11
N PHE A 386 -26.11 8.91 -10.42
CA PHE A 386 -25.88 7.75 -11.29
C PHE A 386 -26.45 7.94 -12.70
N SER A 387 -25.90 7.21 -13.68
CA SER A 387 -26.50 7.13 -15.02
C SER A 387 -27.87 6.46 -14.99
N ALA A 388 -28.66 6.68 -16.05
CA ALA A 388 -29.88 5.89 -16.25
C ALA A 388 -29.51 4.40 -16.42
N PRO A 389 -30.30 3.47 -15.86
CA PRO A 389 -30.00 2.04 -15.95
C PRO A 389 -29.87 1.58 -17.39
N MET A 390 -28.74 0.96 -17.72
CA MET A 390 -28.54 0.23 -18.95
C MET A 390 -29.07 -1.19 -18.72
N GLN A 391 -30.18 -1.52 -19.38
CA GLN A 391 -30.85 -2.82 -19.23
C GLN A 391 -30.37 -3.81 -20.28
N PHE A 392 -30.03 -5.01 -19.87
CA PHE A 392 -29.71 -6.10 -20.78
C PHE A 392 -30.14 -7.45 -20.19
N THR A 393 -30.37 -8.41 -21.07
CA THR A 393 -30.80 -9.77 -20.70
C THR A 393 -29.89 -10.75 -21.40
N ASN A 394 -29.28 -11.64 -20.63
CA ASN A 394 -28.51 -12.74 -21.17
C ASN A 394 -29.13 -14.07 -20.67
N GLN A 395 -28.99 -15.15 -21.44
CA GLN A 395 -29.45 -16.49 -21.00
C GLN A 395 -28.41 -17.11 -20.06
N ILE A 396 -28.14 -16.42 -18.97
CA ILE A 396 -27.36 -16.89 -17.83
C ILE A 396 -28.32 -17.70 -16.96
N THR A 397 -28.28 -19.03 -17.07
CA THR A 397 -29.12 -19.91 -16.22
C THR A 397 -28.50 -21.30 -16.03
N PRO A 398 -28.37 -21.72 -14.76
CA PRO A 398 -28.94 -22.99 -14.33
C PRO A 398 -29.99 -22.84 -13.23
N PHE A 399 -30.63 -23.96 -12.89
CA PHE A 399 -31.69 -24.08 -11.91
C PHE A 399 -31.27 -23.82 -10.45
N PHE A 400 -30.01 -23.46 -10.15
CA PHE A 400 -29.52 -23.01 -8.84
C PHE A 400 -28.20 -22.28 -9.13
N ALA A 401 -28.07 -20.99 -8.82
CA ALA A 401 -26.84 -20.23 -9.06
C ALA A 401 -26.65 -19.12 -8.01
N TYR A 402 -25.41 -18.96 -7.57
CA TYR A 402 -24.95 -17.83 -6.78
C TYR A 402 -24.04 -16.95 -7.62
N LEU A 403 -24.19 -15.63 -7.47
CA LEU A 403 -23.40 -14.63 -8.16
C LEU A 403 -22.45 -13.97 -7.16
N MET A 404 -21.19 -13.84 -7.54
CA MET A 404 -20.15 -13.18 -6.75
C MET A 404 -19.39 -12.18 -7.60
N ALA A 405 -19.04 -11.05 -7.01
CA ALA A 405 -18.26 -10.02 -7.65
C ALA A 405 -16.81 -10.04 -7.14
N GLY A 406 -15.86 -9.91 -8.04
CA GLY A 406 -14.43 -9.83 -7.76
C GLY A 406 -13.64 -9.60 -9.03
N ASP A 407 -12.43 -9.06 -8.93
CA ASP A 407 -11.49 -9.00 -10.07
C ASP A 407 -10.85 -10.39 -10.23
N PHE A 408 -11.46 -11.27 -11.02
CA PHE A 408 -11.00 -12.65 -11.18
C PHE A 408 -9.94 -12.76 -12.27
N ASN A 409 -9.79 -11.79 -13.17
CA ASN A 409 -8.78 -11.82 -14.23
C ASN A 409 -7.56 -10.91 -13.96
N GLY A 410 -7.61 -10.09 -12.90
CA GLY A 410 -6.54 -9.20 -12.46
C GLY A 410 -6.37 -7.95 -13.32
N ASP A 411 -7.40 -7.52 -14.06
CA ASP A 411 -7.33 -6.38 -14.96
C ASP A 411 -7.72 -5.03 -14.31
N GLY A 412 -8.09 -5.06 -13.03
CA GLY A 412 -8.52 -3.91 -12.25
C GLY A 412 -9.99 -3.55 -12.42
N LYS A 413 -10.78 -4.33 -13.18
CA LYS A 413 -12.24 -4.24 -13.24
C LYS A 413 -12.87 -5.35 -12.41
N THR A 414 -14.14 -5.17 -12.05
CA THR A 414 -14.89 -6.22 -11.38
C THR A 414 -15.51 -7.19 -12.39
N ASP A 415 -15.29 -8.48 -12.20
CA ASP A 415 -15.94 -9.58 -12.91
C ASP A 415 -17.10 -10.18 -12.08
N ILE A 416 -17.89 -11.04 -12.70
CA ILE A 416 -18.90 -11.88 -12.05
C ILE A 416 -18.53 -13.35 -12.18
N LEU A 417 -18.47 -14.05 -11.05
CA LEU A 417 -18.48 -15.50 -10.98
C LEU A 417 -19.92 -15.98 -10.71
N GLU A 418 -20.41 -16.88 -11.57
CA GLU A 418 -21.69 -17.58 -11.42
C GLU A 418 -21.43 -19.04 -11.06
N THR A 419 -22.04 -19.54 -9.98
CA THR A 419 -22.01 -20.97 -9.69
C THR A 419 -23.04 -21.73 -10.53
N GLY A 420 -22.57 -22.79 -11.18
CA GLY A 420 -23.33 -23.76 -11.94
C GLY A 420 -23.43 -23.49 -13.45
N GLN A 421 -23.42 -24.56 -14.26
CA GLN A 421 -24.36 -24.68 -15.38
C GLN A 421 -24.73 -26.15 -15.73
N GLY A 422 -25.96 -26.59 -15.42
CA GLY A 422 -26.50 -27.85 -15.94
C GLY A 422 -25.76 -29.12 -15.51
N TYR A 423 -25.71 -30.16 -16.36
CA TYR A 423 -25.23 -31.54 -16.04
C TYR A 423 -23.76 -31.66 -15.55
N LEU A 424 -23.02 -30.55 -15.37
CA LEU A 424 -21.63 -30.50 -14.89
C LEU A 424 -21.52 -29.55 -13.68
N GLN A 425 -20.86 -30.02 -12.63
CA GLN A 425 -20.62 -29.29 -11.37
C GLN A 425 -19.51 -28.24 -11.60
N GLY A 426 -19.68 -26.99 -11.15
CA GLY A 426 -18.66 -25.94 -11.28
C GLY A 426 -19.18 -24.49 -11.27
N CYS A 427 -18.41 -23.57 -11.84
CA CYS A 427 -18.72 -22.15 -12.01
C CYS A 427 -18.23 -21.59 -13.37
N ASP A 428 -18.87 -20.52 -13.83
CA ASP A 428 -18.46 -19.71 -14.98
C ASP A 428 -18.09 -18.29 -14.53
N ILE A 429 -17.17 -17.65 -15.24
CA ILE A 429 -16.69 -16.29 -14.93
C ILE A 429 -16.93 -15.39 -16.15
N PHE A 430 -17.43 -14.19 -15.88
CA PHE A 430 -17.83 -13.21 -16.89
C PHE A 430 -17.26 -11.82 -16.58
N GLU A 431 -16.69 -11.18 -17.61
CA GLU A 431 -16.32 -9.77 -17.61
C GLU A 431 -17.49 -8.93 -18.16
N PHE A 432 -17.70 -7.72 -17.65
CA PHE A 432 -18.69 -6.81 -18.20
C PHE A 432 -18.18 -6.06 -19.45
N ASP A 433 -18.79 -6.32 -20.61
CA ASP A 433 -18.50 -5.61 -21.86
C ASP A 433 -19.40 -4.36 -21.98
N ILE A 434 -18.90 -3.24 -21.44
CA ILE A 434 -19.62 -1.96 -21.41
C ILE A 434 -20.05 -1.49 -22.82
N PRO A 435 -19.19 -1.52 -23.86
CA PRO A 435 -19.60 -1.15 -25.22
C PRO A 435 -20.79 -1.94 -25.76
N ASN A 436 -20.82 -3.24 -25.54
CA ASN A 436 -21.85 -4.13 -26.09
C ASN A 436 -23.05 -4.34 -25.14
N GLN A 437 -22.94 -3.87 -23.89
CA GLN A 437 -23.97 -4.00 -22.86
C GLN A 437 -24.29 -5.47 -22.59
N ASP A 438 -23.25 -6.29 -22.42
CA ASP A 438 -23.39 -7.73 -22.23
C ASP A 438 -22.29 -8.29 -21.32
N TRP A 439 -22.53 -9.49 -20.81
CA TRP A 439 -21.53 -10.29 -20.12
C TRP A 439 -20.71 -11.10 -21.13
N TYR A 440 -19.40 -10.96 -21.07
CA TYR A 440 -18.47 -11.73 -21.89
C TYR A 440 -17.87 -12.86 -21.05
N TRP A 441 -18.06 -14.11 -21.49
CA TRP A 441 -17.49 -15.27 -20.82
C TRP A 441 -15.97 -15.28 -20.94
N ILE A 442 -15.27 -15.34 -19.82
CA ILE A 442 -13.80 -15.31 -19.76
C ILE A 442 -13.18 -16.62 -19.26
N GLY A 443 -13.95 -17.48 -18.58
CA GLY A 443 -13.45 -18.76 -18.11
C GLY A 443 -14.48 -19.59 -17.35
N ASN A 444 -14.12 -20.82 -17.02
CA ASN A 444 -14.89 -21.71 -16.16
C ASN A 444 -13.99 -22.52 -15.25
N SER A 445 -14.61 -23.19 -14.27
CA SER A 445 -13.96 -24.12 -13.36
C SER A 445 -14.96 -25.16 -12.84
N ASP A 446 -14.45 -26.30 -12.37
CA ASP A 446 -15.22 -27.34 -11.68
C ASP A 446 -15.58 -26.97 -10.22
N SER A 447 -15.05 -25.86 -9.68
CA SER A 447 -15.24 -25.37 -8.30
C SER A 447 -15.09 -23.83 -8.25
N PRO A 448 -15.79 -23.10 -7.35
CA PRO A 448 -16.79 -23.60 -6.40
C PRO A 448 -18.12 -23.95 -7.07
N THR A 449 -18.93 -24.77 -6.40
CA THR A 449 -20.25 -25.18 -6.89
C THR A 449 -21.37 -24.48 -6.14
N VAL A 450 -22.62 -24.72 -6.55
CA VAL A 450 -23.82 -24.17 -5.91
C VAL A 450 -24.01 -24.66 -4.48
N ASP A 451 -23.39 -25.79 -4.11
CA ASP A 451 -23.51 -26.35 -2.76
C ASP A 451 -22.43 -25.82 -1.80
N TYR A 452 -21.54 -24.94 -2.29
CA TYR A 452 -20.44 -24.42 -1.49
C TYR A 452 -20.84 -23.11 -0.81
N GLN A 453 -20.27 -22.86 0.37
CA GLN A 453 -20.26 -21.52 0.97
C GLN A 453 -19.02 -20.79 0.47
N ILE A 454 -19.17 -19.53 0.04
CA ILE A 454 -18.13 -18.88 -0.75
C ILE A 454 -17.93 -17.43 -0.27
N PHE A 455 -16.68 -17.08 0.01
CA PHE A 455 -16.26 -15.75 0.43
C PHE A 455 -15.09 -15.28 -0.44
N PRO A 456 -15.33 -14.35 -1.38
CA PRO A 456 -14.26 -13.77 -2.20
C PRO A 456 -13.29 -12.92 -1.37
N GLY A 457 -12.02 -12.93 -1.75
CA GLY A 457 -10.96 -12.07 -1.19
C GLY A 457 -9.61 -12.37 -1.84
N ASP A 458 -8.66 -11.45 -1.78
CA ASP A 458 -7.28 -11.68 -2.24
C ASP A 458 -6.42 -12.21 -1.07
N PHE A 459 -6.43 -13.53 -0.84
CA PHE A 459 -5.75 -14.13 0.32
C PHE A 459 -4.24 -14.27 0.10
N ASN A 460 -3.82 -14.34 -1.16
CA ASN A 460 -2.43 -14.54 -1.53
C ASN A 460 -1.68 -13.21 -1.78
N GLY A 461 -2.40 -12.12 -2.05
CA GLY A 461 -1.90 -10.77 -2.28
C GLY A 461 -1.51 -10.48 -3.73
N ASP A 462 -2.07 -11.21 -4.71
CA ASP A 462 -1.72 -11.09 -6.12
C ASP A 462 -2.55 -10.06 -6.88
N GLY A 463 -3.54 -9.46 -6.23
CA GLY A 463 -4.51 -8.56 -6.84
C GLY A 463 -5.58 -9.30 -7.65
N ILE A 464 -5.58 -10.64 -7.65
CA ILE A 464 -6.62 -11.48 -8.23
C ILE A 464 -7.51 -11.98 -7.09
N THR A 465 -8.81 -12.10 -7.38
CA THR A 465 -9.78 -12.59 -6.39
C THR A 465 -9.62 -14.10 -6.19
N ASP A 466 -9.17 -14.47 -5.00
CA ASP A 466 -9.22 -15.83 -4.45
C ASP A 466 -10.58 -16.07 -3.76
N ILE A 467 -10.76 -17.29 -3.24
CA ILE A 467 -11.99 -17.70 -2.56
C ILE A 467 -11.68 -18.49 -1.29
N LEU A 468 -12.30 -18.11 -0.18
CA LEU A 468 -12.47 -19.00 0.97
C LEU A 468 -13.79 -19.76 0.79
N THR A 469 -13.74 -21.08 0.84
CA THR A 469 -14.89 -21.93 0.61
C THR A 469 -15.10 -23.00 1.67
N TRP A 470 -16.34 -23.40 1.89
CA TRP A 470 -16.68 -24.62 2.61
C TRP A 470 -17.45 -25.57 1.68
N ASN A 471 -16.95 -26.78 1.53
CA ASN A 471 -17.52 -27.82 0.69
C ASN A 471 -18.24 -28.87 1.56
N PRO A 472 -19.56 -29.06 1.43
CA PRO A 472 -20.31 -30.02 2.23
C PRO A 472 -19.91 -31.48 2.00
N ASP A 473 -19.35 -31.79 0.82
CA ASP A 473 -18.85 -33.13 0.49
C ASP A 473 -17.41 -33.36 0.95
N ASN A 474 -16.72 -32.35 1.50
CA ASN A 474 -15.40 -32.55 2.07
C ASN A 474 -15.52 -33.41 3.35
N PRO A 475 -14.95 -34.63 3.38
CA PRO A 475 -15.11 -35.56 4.50
C PRO A 475 -14.48 -35.06 5.82
N THR A 476 -13.64 -34.02 5.76
CA THR A 476 -13.05 -33.38 6.94
C THR A 476 -13.90 -32.26 7.51
N GLY A 477 -14.86 -31.73 6.73
CA GLY A 477 -15.64 -30.53 7.06
C GLY A 477 -14.81 -29.25 7.12
N ALA A 478 -13.54 -29.28 6.73
CA ALA A 478 -12.64 -28.14 6.78
C ALA A 478 -12.99 -27.09 5.72
N TRP A 479 -12.76 -25.83 6.06
CA TRP A 479 -12.68 -24.74 5.09
C TRP A 479 -11.49 -24.95 4.15
N GLU A 480 -11.55 -24.40 2.94
CA GLU A 480 -10.51 -24.45 1.92
C GLU A 480 -10.30 -23.05 1.35
N ILE A 481 -9.07 -22.71 0.98
CA ILE A 481 -8.80 -21.51 0.16
C ILE A 481 -8.50 -21.97 -1.26
N LEU A 482 -9.21 -21.41 -2.22
CA LEU A 482 -9.04 -21.62 -3.64
C LEU A 482 -8.36 -20.36 -4.20
N CYS A 483 -7.10 -20.46 -4.61
CA CYS A 483 -6.45 -19.35 -5.31
C CYS A 483 -6.72 -19.43 -6.81
N PHE A 484 -7.04 -18.32 -7.47
CA PHE A 484 -7.33 -18.31 -8.90
C PHE A 484 -6.13 -17.85 -9.72
N ASP A 485 -5.90 -18.46 -10.89
CA ASP A 485 -4.73 -18.15 -11.73
C ASP A 485 -4.96 -17.01 -12.74
N GLY A 486 -6.12 -16.36 -12.68
CA GLY A 486 -6.56 -15.33 -13.62
C GLY A 486 -7.21 -15.86 -14.91
N PHE A 487 -7.31 -17.18 -15.09
CA PHE A 487 -7.76 -17.78 -16.36
C PHE A 487 -8.82 -18.87 -16.19
N SER A 488 -8.45 -20.05 -15.68
CA SER A 488 -9.37 -21.20 -15.67
C SER A 488 -9.06 -22.26 -14.62
N HIS A 489 -8.09 -22.03 -13.73
CA HIS A 489 -7.69 -23.05 -12.76
C HIS A 489 -7.65 -22.47 -11.36
N TRP A 490 -8.27 -23.22 -10.44
CA TRP A 490 -8.13 -22.98 -9.01
C TRP A 490 -7.05 -23.88 -8.46
N LYS A 491 -6.23 -23.31 -7.59
CA LYS A 491 -5.33 -24.06 -6.74
C LYS A 491 -5.98 -24.25 -5.37
N HIS A 492 -6.33 -25.48 -5.06
CA HIS A 492 -6.93 -25.84 -3.78
C HIS A 492 -5.88 -25.85 -2.67
N PHE A 493 -6.23 -25.23 -1.55
CA PHE A 493 -5.46 -25.25 -0.33
C PHE A 493 -6.36 -25.66 0.84
N ASP A 494 -6.19 -26.91 1.26
CA ASP A 494 -6.85 -27.45 2.44
C ASP A 494 -6.10 -26.97 3.71
N ASN A 495 -6.86 -26.66 4.77
CA ASN A 495 -6.40 -26.35 6.13
C ASN A 495 -6.09 -24.88 6.50
N PRO A 496 -6.91 -23.88 6.11
CA PRO A 496 -7.01 -22.68 6.94
C PRO A 496 -7.42 -23.12 8.36
N GLN A 497 -6.76 -22.59 9.39
CA GLN A 497 -6.97 -22.98 10.80
C GLN A 497 -8.30 -22.45 11.38
N ILE A 498 -9.36 -22.41 10.58
CA ILE A 498 -10.69 -21.92 10.92
C ILE A 498 -11.47 -23.05 11.55
N ALA A 499 -12.33 -22.75 12.53
CA ALA A 499 -13.22 -23.75 13.09
C ALA A 499 -14.11 -24.36 11.99
N SER A 500 -14.26 -25.67 12.01
CA SER A 500 -15.18 -26.38 11.12
C SER A 500 -16.61 -26.17 11.63
N PHE A 501 -17.42 -25.39 10.91
CA PHE A 501 -18.85 -25.22 11.14
C PHE A 501 -19.57 -25.14 9.80
N ASP A 502 -20.83 -25.58 9.78
CA ASP A 502 -21.68 -25.48 8.58
C ASP A 502 -22.56 -24.23 8.71
N SER A 503 -22.21 -23.12 8.05
CA SER A 503 -23.02 -21.90 8.13
C SER A 503 -24.40 -21.98 7.46
N TRP A 504 -24.79 -23.14 6.91
CA TRP A 504 -26.13 -23.39 6.37
C TRP A 504 -27.01 -24.24 7.29
N ASP A 505 -26.46 -24.86 8.33
CA ASP A 505 -27.30 -25.40 9.41
C ASP A 505 -27.88 -24.23 10.22
N GLY A 506 -29.20 -24.22 10.41
CA GLY A 506 -29.91 -23.14 11.10
C GLY A 506 -29.46 -22.94 12.55
N THR A 507 -28.78 -23.91 13.16
CA THR A 507 -28.08 -23.71 14.44
C THR A 507 -26.77 -22.96 14.24
N ASP A 508 -25.88 -23.44 13.39
CA ASP A 508 -24.53 -22.90 13.22
C ASP A 508 -24.54 -21.51 12.57
N ALA A 509 -25.40 -21.25 11.58
CA ALA A 509 -25.57 -19.94 10.93
C ALA A 509 -25.94 -18.80 11.90
N TYR A 510 -26.60 -19.15 13.01
CA TYR A 510 -26.98 -18.19 14.05
C TYR A 510 -25.82 -17.90 15.02
N TYR A 511 -24.90 -18.86 15.16
CA TYR A 511 -23.79 -18.79 16.10
C TYR A 511 -22.48 -18.38 15.44
N HIS A 512 -22.27 -18.67 14.16
CA HIS A 512 -21.02 -18.44 13.46
C HIS A 512 -21.17 -17.51 12.28
N GLY A 513 -20.06 -16.90 11.88
CA GLY A 513 -19.92 -16.46 10.50
C GLY A 513 -18.61 -15.78 10.23
N ILE A 514 -18.48 -15.37 8.96
CA ILE A 514 -17.20 -14.97 8.38
C ILE A 514 -17.31 -13.57 7.80
N LYS A 515 -16.23 -12.80 7.95
CA LYS A 515 -15.99 -11.54 7.26
C LYS A 515 -14.59 -11.56 6.69
N ILE A 516 -14.48 -11.10 5.44
CA ILE A 516 -13.22 -10.95 4.74
C ILE A 516 -12.91 -9.46 4.65
N ALA A 517 -11.73 -9.07 5.09
CA ALA A 517 -11.20 -7.71 4.99
C ALA A 517 -9.70 -7.73 5.26
N ASP A 518 -8.97 -6.71 4.83
CA ASP A 518 -7.57 -6.50 5.24
C ASP A 518 -7.55 -5.89 6.66
N PHE A 519 -7.40 -6.73 7.69
CA PHE A 519 -7.46 -6.30 9.09
C PHE A 519 -6.11 -5.83 9.61
N ASN A 520 -5.01 -6.27 8.99
CA ASN A 520 -3.64 -5.94 9.40
C ASN A 520 -2.96 -4.88 8.50
N GLY A 521 -3.59 -4.50 7.39
CA GLY A 521 -3.11 -3.48 6.45
C GLY A 521 -1.96 -3.96 5.56
N ASP A 522 -1.78 -5.27 5.40
CA ASP A 522 -0.68 -5.85 4.61
C ASP A 522 -1.02 -6.05 3.12
N GLY A 523 -2.22 -5.60 2.71
CA GLY A 523 -2.74 -5.69 1.36
C GLY A 523 -3.37 -7.03 1.01
N LYS A 524 -3.43 -7.99 1.94
CA LYS A 524 -4.12 -9.27 1.76
C LYS A 524 -5.44 -9.28 2.51
N SER A 525 -6.36 -10.10 2.03
CA SER A 525 -7.61 -10.39 2.70
C SER A 525 -7.36 -11.30 3.90
N ASP A 526 -7.70 -10.83 5.09
CA ASP A 526 -7.72 -11.60 6.33
C ASP A 526 -9.14 -12.15 6.60
N ILE A 527 -9.23 -13.12 7.51
CA ILE A 527 -10.47 -13.81 7.84
C ILE A 527 -10.85 -13.50 9.29
N ALA A 528 -12.00 -12.87 9.50
CA ALA A 528 -12.61 -12.74 10.82
C ALA A 528 -13.74 -13.76 10.98
N GLU A 529 -13.57 -14.68 11.92
CA GLU A 529 -14.60 -15.59 12.40
C GLU A 529 -15.26 -14.98 13.64
N PHE A 530 -16.59 -14.96 13.67
CA PHE A 530 -17.35 -14.61 14.87
C PHE A 530 -18.08 -15.84 15.41
N GLU A 531 -17.99 -16.09 16.71
CA GLU A 531 -18.74 -17.12 17.42
C GLU A 531 -19.59 -16.48 18.52
N LYS A 532 -20.90 -16.68 18.48
CA LYS A 532 -21.85 -16.21 19.47
C LYS A 532 -22.00 -17.25 20.56
N GLN A 533 -21.73 -16.87 21.81
CA GLN A 533 -21.80 -17.84 22.90
C GLN A 533 -23.23 -18.30 23.20
N THR A 534 -23.41 -19.61 23.34
CA THR A 534 -24.72 -20.28 23.49
C THR A 534 -25.39 -20.06 24.86
N ASN A 535 -24.64 -19.65 25.89
CA ASN A 535 -25.11 -19.63 27.29
C ASN A 535 -25.17 -18.26 27.97
N THR A 536 -24.85 -17.16 27.30
CA THR A 536 -25.13 -15.82 27.81
C THR A 536 -25.65 -14.96 26.66
N GLN A 537 -26.84 -14.39 26.81
CA GLN A 537 -27.23 -13.28 25.95
C GLN A 537 -26.15 -12.20 26.14
N ILE A 538 -25.42 -11.86 25.06
CA ILE A 538 -24.69 -10.58 24.79
C ILE A 538 -23.17 -10.69 24.42
N TYR A 539 -22.52 -11.86 24.39
CA TYR A 539 -21.10 -11.93 23.92
C TYR A 539 -20.91 -12.72 22.62
N ALA A 540 -20.14 -12.14 21.71
CA ALA A 540 -19.57 -12.82 20.54
C ALA A 540 -18.05 -12.71 20.64
N ASP A 541 -17.36 -13.83 20.55
CA ASP A 541 -15.91 -13.88 20.40
C ASP A 541 -15.58 -13.67 18.91
N TYR A 542 -14.47 -12.99 18.64
CA TYR A 542 -13.94 -12.86 17.30
C TYR A 542 -12.52 -13.41 17.26
N ILE A 543 -12.23 -14.22 16.24
CA ILE A 543 -10.90 -14.72 15.93
C ILE A 543 -10.53 -14.16 14.57
N ILE A 544 -9.38 -13.51 14.49
CA ILE A 544 -8.83 -13.00 13.22
C ILE A 544 -7.69 -13.92 12.82
N TYR A 545 -7.79 -14.48 11.62
CA TYR A 545 -6.76 -15.25 10.97
C TYR A 545 -6.09 -14.37 9.92
N TYR A 546 -4.83 -14.07 10.15
CA TYR A 546 -4.04 -13.23 9.25
C TYR A 546 -3.49 -14.04 8.08
N SER A 547 -3.72 -13.55 6.87
CA SER A 547 -3.22 -14.19 5.66
C SER A 547 -1.72 -13.93 5.51
N ASN A 548 -0.93 -14.99 5.32
CA ASN A 548 0.53 -14.89 5.19
C ASN A 548 1.03 -14.93 3.74
N GLY A 549 0.13 -14.88 2.74
CA GLY A 549 0.46 -15.18 1.35
C GLY A 549 0.70 -16.69 1.19
N ILE A 550 -0.29 -17.42 0.68
CA ILE A 550 -0.23 -18.88 0.61
C ILE A 550 0.81 -19.31 -0.43
N ARG A 551 2.01 -19.67 0.05
CA ARG A 551 3.21 -20.13 -0.72
C ARG A 551 2.95 -21.15 -1.81
N SER A 552 1.88 -21.93 -1.70
CA SER A 552 1.56 -22.98 -2.66
C SER A 552 0.71 -22.51 -3.82
N CYS A 553 0.26 -21.26 -3.96
CA CYS A 553 -0.56 -20.84 -5.11
C CYS A 553 0.23 -20.65 -6.44
N ARG A 554 1.52 -21.01 -6.46
CA ARG A 554 2.43 -21.02 -7.63
C ARG A 554 1.90 -21.85 -8.81
N LYS A 555 2.03 -21.34 -10.04
CA LYS A 555 1.92 -22.14 -11.28
C LYS A 555 2.93 -23.27 -11.34
#